data_AF-A0A6J4G2V5-F1
#
_entry.id   AF-A0A6J4G2V5-F1
#
_cell.length_a   1.000
_cell.length_b   1.000
_cell.length_c   1.000
_cell.angle_alpha   90.00
_cell.angle_beta   90.00
_cell.angle_gamma   90.00
#
_symmetry.space_group_name_H-M   'P 1'
#
loop_
_entity.id
_entity.type
_entity.pdbx_description
1 polymer ?
#
loop_
_entity_poly.entity_id
_entity_poly.type
_entity_poly.pdbx_seq_one_letter_code
_entity_poly.pdbx_strand_id
1 'polypeptide(L)'
;MELQIDRQGRIAVVTVAGRLSSAVADAFDESLQRALDDGAAEVLVDMSHLTFIASTGLRALILAAKRLNPEGGRVHLFGMDEPVRDVFQVSGLMRVFPVYATRAEAEAALG
;
A
#
# COMPACT_ATOMS: atom_id res chain seq x y z
N MET A 1 -1.04 13.50 -8.02
CA MET A 1 -1.21 12.14 -7.48
C MET A 1 -2.68 11.86 -7.55
N GLU A 2 -3.07 10.75 -8.14
CA GLU A 2 -4.45 10.27 -8.08
C GLU A 2 -4.49 9.12 -7.07
N LEU A 3 -5.53 9.14 -6.24
CA LEU A 3 -5.73 8.18 -5.16
C LEU A 3 -7.19 7.75 -5.17
N GLN A 4 -7.41 6.45 -5.27
CA GLN A 4 -8.74 5.87 -5.23
C GLN A 4 -8.77 4.75 -4.20
N ILE A 5 -9.87 4.64 -3.47
CA ILE A 5 -10.11 3.57 -2.52
C ILE A 5 -11.41 2.89 -2.90
N ASP A 6 -11.33 1.59 -3.18
CA ASP A 6 -12.48 0.70 -3.29
C ASP A 6 -12.50 -0.21 -2.06
N ARG A 7 -13.68 -0.42 -1.48
CA ARG A 7 -13.81 -1.22 -0.26
C ARG A 7 -14.82 -2.33 -0.45
N GLN A 8 -14.42 -3.55 -0.10
CA GLN A 8 -15.22 -4.75 -0.20
C GLN A 8 -15.16 -5.49 1.14
N GLY A 9 -16.10 -5.16 2.05
CA GLY A 9 -16.13 -5.73 3.39
C GLY A 9 -14.90 -5.36 4.23
N ARG A 10 -14.09 -6.37 4.58
CA ARG A 10 -12.84 -6.19 5.35
C ARG A 10 -11.62 -5.90 4.47
N ILE A 11 -11.78 -5.85 3.15
CA ILE A 11 -10.70 -5.59 2.20
C ILE A 11 -10.83 -4.17 1.68
N ALA A 12 -9.73 -3.42 1.69
CA ALA A 12 -9.61 -2.13 1.01
C ALA A 12 -8.57 -2.23 -0.12
N VAL A 13 -8.94 -1.80 -1.31
CA VAL A 13 -8.05 -1.70 -2.47
C VAL A 13 -7.73 -0.23 -2.69
N VAL A 14 -6.47 0.14 -2.49
CA VAL A 14 -5.95 1.49 -2.61
C VAL A 14 -5.15 1.60 -3.90
N THR A 15 -5.63 2.38 -4.86
CA THR A 15 -4.93 2.62 -6.12
C THR A 15 -4.20 3.95 -6.06
N VAL A 16 -2.89 3.94 -6.32
CA VAL A 16 -2.06 5.14 -6.31
C VAL A 16 -1.41 5.34 -7.66
N ALA A 17 -1.65 6.50 -8.28
CA ALA A 17 -1.06 6.84 -9.57
C ALA A 17 -0.24 8.14 -9.52
N GLY A 18 0.81 8.18 -10.34
CA GLY A 18 1.72 9.29 -10.49
C GLY A 18 2.90 9.22 -9.51
N ARG A 19 3.11 10.30 -8.73
CA ARG A 19 4.27 10.44 -7.83
C ARG A 19 3.79 10.64 -6.40
N LEU A 20 4.18 9.75 -5.50
CA LEU A 20 3.93 9.87 -4.06
C LEU A 20 5.12 10.58 -3.40
N SER A 21 5.16 11.90 -3.54
CA SER A 21 6.17 12.77 -2.91
C SER A 21 5.73 13.22 -1.52
N SER A 22 6.62 13.85 -0.76
CA SER A 22 6.29 14.40 0.56
C SER A 22 5.13 15.41 0.55
N ALA A 23 4.89 16.09 -0.56
CA ALA A 23 3.78 17.05 -0.67
C ALA A 23 2.39 16.39 -0.68
N VAL A 24 2.32 15.10 -1.00
CA VAL A 24 1.06 14.34 -1.15
C VAL A 24 1.02 13.09 -0.25
N ALA A 25 2.08 12.84 0.52
CA ALA A 25 2.19 11.68 1.39
C ALA A 25 1.18 11.73 2.56
N ASP A 26 0.87 12.92 3.07
CA ASP A 26 -0.10 13.07 4.17
C ASP A 26 -1.50 12.67 3.72
N ALA A 27 -1.92 13.07 2.51
CA ALA A 27 -3.21 12.66 1.94
C ALA A 27 -3.30 11.14 1.73
N PHE A 28 -2.18 10.51 1.37
CA PHE A 28 -2.08 9.06 1.25
C PHE A 28 -2.16 8.35 2.61
N ASP A 29 -1.42 8.84 3.63
CA ASP A 29 -1.49 8.31 4.99
C ASP A 29 -2.90 8.44 5.57
N GLU A 30 -3.51 9.62 5.47
CA GLU A 30 -4.90 9.83 5.92
C GLU A 30 -5.87 8.87 5.25
N SER A 31 -5.70 8.61 3.97
CA SER A 31 -6.58 7.70 3.21
C SER A 31 -6.39 6.25 3.64
N LEU A 32 -5.15 5.82 3.91
CA LEU A 32 -4.87 4.52 4.52
C LEU A 32 -5.50 4.43 5.91
N GLN A 33 -5.28 5.43 6.78
CA GLN A 33 -5.83 5.41 8.13
C GLN A 33 -7.36 5.38 8.13
N ARG A 34 -8.02 6.14 7.26
CA ARG A 34 -9.49 6.09 7.10
C ARG A 34 -9.98 4.69 6.71
N ALA A 35 -9.32 4.03 5.75
CA ALA A 35 -9.69 2.67 5.38
C ALA A 35 -9.59 1.69 6.58
N LEU A 36 -8.57 1.86 7.42
CA LEU A 36 -8.38 1.08 8.66
C LEU A 36 -9.43 1.43 9.72
N ASP A 37 -9.70 2.72 9.95
CA ASP A 37 -10.75 3.20 10.87
C ASP A 37 -12.12 2.65 10.50
N ASP A 38 -12.39 2.56 9.20
CA ASP A 38 -13.64 2.04 8.68
C ASP A 38 -13.75 0.50 8.84
N GLY A 39 -12.67 -0.18 9.24
CA GLY A 39 -12.65 -1.61 9.57
C GLY A 39 -12.06 -2.52 8.50
N ALA A 40 -11.21 -1.99 7.60
CA ALA A 40 -10.38 -2.83 6.75
C ALA A 40 -9.36 -3.61 7.60
N ALA A 41 -9.28 -4.90 7.38
CA ALA A 41 -8.28 -5.79 7.96
C ALA A 41 -7.22 -6.20 6.94
N GLU A 42 -7.56 -6.16 5.66
CA GLU A 42 -6.64 -6.40 4.56
C GLU A 42 -6.60 -5.18 3.65
N VAL A 43 -5.41 -4.71 3.34
CA VAL A 43 -5.21 -3.56 2.45
C VAL A 43 -4.37 -4.02 1.26
N LEU A 44 -4.97 -3.99 0.07
CA LEU A 44 -4.25 -4.17 -1.19
C LEU A 44 -3.87 -2.80 -1.75
N VAL A 45 -2.59 -2.56 -2.05
CA VAL A 45 -2.12 -1.32 -2.67
C VAL A 45 -1.69 -1.61 -4.11
N ASP A 46 -2.43 -1.03 -5.05
CA ASP A 46 -2.08 -1.04 -6.46
C ASP A 46 -1.03 0.05 -6.74
N MET A 47 0.16 -0.41 -7.14
CA MET A 47 1.30 0.44 -7.46
C MET A 47 1.61 0.47 -8.96
N SER A 48 0.74 -0.10 -9.81
CA SER A 48 0.91 -0.24 -11.27
C SER A 48 1.00 1.08 -12.02
N HIS A 49 0.58 2.17 -11.39
CA HIS A 49 0.66 3.51 -11.95
C HIS A 49 1.54 4.45 -11.13
N LEU A 50 2.28 3.90 -10.15
CA LEU A 50 3.16 4.67 -9.31
C LEU A 50 4.57 4.71 -9.93
N THR A 51 5.05 5.90 -10.21
CA THR A 51 6.35 6.14 -10.86
C THR A 51 7.45 6.54 -9.86
N PHE A 52 7.06 6.93 -8.65
CA PHE A 52 7.98 7.41 -7.62
C PHE A 52 7.32 7.38 -6.24
N ILE A 53 8.10 7.04 -5.22
CA ILE A 53 7.70 7.09 -3.82
C ILE A 53 8.82 7.73 -2.97
N ALA A 54 8.45 8.71 -2.15
CA ALA A 54 9.34 9.32 -1.15
C ALA A 54 9.33 8.53 0.16
N SER A 55 10.30 8.80 1.04
CA SER A 55 10.40 8.19 2.38
C SER A 55 9.15 8.40 3.24
N THR A 56 8.44 9.50 3.05
CA THR A 56 7.15 9.79 3.71
C THR A 56 6.04 8.84 3.27
N GLY A 57 5.98 8.50 1.98
CA GLY A 57 5.07 7.47 1.47
C GLY A 57 5.40 6.07 2.00
N LEU A 58 6.69 5.71 2.04
CA LEU A 58 7.13 4.46 2.66
C LEU A 58 6.76 4.39 4.14
N ARG A 59 6.92 5.49 4.87
CA ARG A 59 6.53 5.59 6.29
C ARG A 59 5.03 5.36 6.47
N ALA A 60 4.18 5.94 5.62
CA ALA A 60 2.73 5.74 5.67
C ALA A 60 2.36 4.25 5.55
N LEU A 61 2.95 3.54 4.58
CA LEU A 61 2.76 2.09 4.41
C LEU A 61 3.21 1.30 5.66
N ILE A 62 4.35 1.66 6.25
CA ILE A 62 4.87 1.00 7.45
C ILE A 62 3.93 1.22 8.65
N LEU A 63 3.37 2.43 8.80
CA LEU A 63 2.43 2.73 9.88
C LEU A 63 1.12 1.94 9.71
N ALA A 64 0.59 1.86 8.49
CA ALA A 64 -0.59 1.04 8.20
C ALA A 64 -0.32 -0.45 8.51
N ALA A 65 0.81 -1.00 8.08
CA ALA A 65 1.17 -2.39 8.39
C ALA A 65 1.35 -2.63 9.90
N LYS A 66 1.98 -1.71 10.63
CA LYS A 66 2.12 -1.79 12.09
C LYS A 66 0.78 -1.78 12.82
N ARG A 67 -0.21 -1.07 12.27
CA ARG A 67 -1.55 -0.99 12.84
C ARG A 67 -2.36 -2.27 12.60
N LEU A 68 -2.24 -2.86 11.41
CA LEU A 68 -2.93 -4.10 11.05
C LEU A 68 -2.36 -5.37 11.69
N ASN A 69 -1.02 -5.45 11.81
CA ASN A 69 -0.34 -6.68 12.21
C ASN A 69 -0.79 -7.24 13.59
N PRO A 70 -1.01 -6.44 14.65
CA PRO A 70 -1.55 -6.94 15.91
C PRO A 70 -2.94 -7.57 15.80
N GLU A 71 -3.73 -7.18 14.81
CA GLU A 71 -5.07 -7.70 14.54
C GLU A 71 -5.06 -8.86 13.53
N GLY A 72 -3.87 -9.32 13.12
CA GLY A 72 -3.69 -10.38 12.12
C GLY A 72 -3.85 -9.93 10.67
N GLY A 73 -4.16 -8.65 10.44
CA GLY A 73 -4.32 -8.05 9.12
C GLY A 73 -2.99 -7.68 8.46
N ARG A 74 -3.00 -7.42 7.15
CA ARG A 74 -1.79 -7.10 6.38
C ARG A 74 -1.99 -6.01 5.32
N VAL A 75 -0.88 -5.40 4.95
CA VAL A 75 -0.76 -4.55 3.75
C VAL A 75 -0.04 -5.35 2.67
N HIS A 76 -0.72 -5.58 1.56
CA HIS A 76 -0.23 -6.28 0.38
C HIS A 76 0.05 -5.25 -0.72
N LEU A 77 1.18 -5.37 -1.41
CA LEU A 77 1.56 -4.48 -2.50
C LEU A 77 1.57 -5.25 -3.81
N PHE A 78 1.08 -4.66 -4.90
CA PHE A 78 1.19 -5.30 -6.22
C PHE A 78 1.44 -4.30 -7.33
N GLY A 79 1.94 -4.80 -8.46
CA GLY A 79 2.14 -4.00 -9.68
C GLY A 79 3.28 -2.99 -9.59
N MET A 80 4.24 -3.14 -8.67
CA MET A 80 5.38 -2.21 -8.62
C MET A 80 6.26 -2.31 -9.87
N ASP A 81 6.38 -1.20 -10.58
CA ASP A 81 7.38 -0.97 -11.62
C ASP A 81 8.81 -0.90 -11.03
N GLU A 82 9.82 -1.11 -11.88
CA GLU A 82 11.23 -1.20 -11.51
C GLU A 82 11.76 -0.02 -10.66
N PRO A 83 11.48 1.26 -10.99
CA PRO A 83 11.96 2.38 -10.18
C PRO A 83 11.41 2.38 -8.75
N VAL A 84 10.15 1.98 -8.57
CA VAL A 84 9.54 1.88 -7.24
C VAL A 84 10.07 0.66 -6.51
N ARG A 85 10.18 -0.48 -7.20
CA ARG A 85 10.73 -1.72 -6.66
C ARG A 85 12.16 -1.53 -6.13
N ASP A 86 13.02 -0.81 -6.85
CA ASP A 86 14.38 -0.50 -6.43
C ASP A 86 14.40 0.30 -5.12
N VAL A 87 13.52 1.29 -4.98
CA VAL A 87 13.38 2.06 -3.74
C VAL A 87 13.02 1.14 -2.56
N PHE A 88 12.08 0.21 -2.75
CA PHE A 88 11.72 -0.77 -1.73
C PHE A 88 12.86 -1.75 -1.42
N GLN A 89 13.63 -2.16 -2.42
CA GLN A 89 14.76 -3.06 -2.26
C GLN A 89 15.90 -2.40 -1.48
N VAL A 90 16.30 -1.19 -1.87
CA VAL A 90 17.33 -0.40 -1.16
C VAL A 90 16.88 -0.09 0.27
N SER A 91 15.60 0.17 0.47
CA SER A 91 15.04 0.44 1.81
C SER A 91 14.82 -0.82 2.65
N GLY A 92 15.04 -2.02 2.09
CA GLY A 92 14.83 -3.31 2.78
C GLY A 92 13.36 -3.67 3.02
N LEU A 93 12.42 -2.95 2.41
CA LEU A 93 10.98 -3.09 2.65
C LEU A 93 10.35 -4.25 1.89
N MET A 94 11.05 -4.84 0.92
CA MET A 94 10.61 -6.07 0.24
C MET A 94 10.39 -7.26 1.19
N ARG A 95 10.96 -7.21 2.41
CA ARG A 95 10.76 -8.25 3.45
C ARG A 95 9.68 -7.90 4.47
N VAL A 96 9.19 -6.65 4.43
CA VAL A 96 8.17 -6.14 5.36
C VAL A 96 6.77 -6.39 4.82
N PHE A 97 6.62 -6.29 3.50
CA PHE A 97 5.33 -6.43 2.83
C PHE A 97 5.31 -7.69 1.96
N PRO A 98 4.17 -8.42 1.91
CA PRO A 98 3.87 -9.30 0.80
C PRO A 98 3.78 -8.49 -0.50
N VAL A 99 4.54 -8.88 -1.52
CA VAL A 99 4.61 -8.18 -2.81
C VAL A 99 4.25 -9.16 -3.93
N TYR A 100 3.37 -8.73 -4.83
CA TYR A 100 2.86 -9.53 -5.93
C TYR A 100 3.07 -8.83 -7.27
N ALA A 101 3.02 -9.58 -8.36
CA ALA A 101 3.07 -9.01 -9.70
C ALA A 101 1.72 -8.42 -10.10
N THR A 102 0.62 -9.08 -9.72
CA THR A 102 -0.73 -8.72 -10.18
C THR A 102 -1.74 -8.61 -9.05
N ARG A 103 -2.86 -7.92 -9.32
CA ARG A 103 -4.02 -7.86 -8.42
C ARG A 103 -4.55 -9.24 -8.07
N ALA A 104 -4.67 -10.13 -9.07
CA ALA A 104 -5.20 -11.47 -8.87
C ALA A 104 -4.33 -12.31 -7.92
N GLU A 105 -3.00 -12.20 -8.00
CA GLU A 105 -2.09 -12.84 -7.06
C GLU A 105 -2.24 -12.30 -5.63
N ALA A 106 -2.42 -10.98 -5.49
CA ALA A 106 -2.62 -10.35 -4.19
C ALA A 106 -3.96 -10.77 -3.55
N GLU A 107 -5.03 -10.80 -4.35
CA GLU A 107 -6.36 -11.26 -3.91
C GLU A 107 -6.36 -12.75 -3.55
N ALA A 108 -5.66 -13.60 -4.30
CA ALA A 108 -5.55 -15.03 -4.00
C ALA A 108 -4.78 -15.32 -2.70
N ALA A 109 -3.99 -14.36 -2.21
CA ALA A 109 -3.27 -14.46 -0.94
C ALA A 109 -4.07 -13.95 0.26
N LEU A 110 -5.26 -13.39 0.04
CA LEU A 110 -6.19 -13.04 1.11
C LEU A 110 -6.82 -14.32 1.68
N GLY A 111 -6.91 -14.39 3.01
CA GLY A 111 -7.44 -15.55 3.75
C GLY A 111 -8.96 -15.67 3.72
#